data_AF-A0A1H1X497-F1
#
_entry.id   AF-A0A1H1X497-F1
#
_cell.length_a   1.000
_cell.length_b   1.000
_cell.length_c   1.000
_cell.angle_alpha   90.00
_cell.angle_beta   90.00
_cell.angle_gamma   90.00
#
_symmetry.space_group_name_H-M   'P 1'
#
loop_
_entity.id
_entity.type
_entity.pdbx_description
1 polymer ?
#
loop_
_entity_poly.entity_id
_entity_poly.type
_entity_poly.pdbx_seq_one_letter_code
_entity_poly.pdbx_strand_id
1 'polypeptide(L)'
;MNTNKLLITSLLLAFIAGLMVFIKLSHYFWTTKFDALIYLAIILVLIAILSALTAFVQSSIQFYTTQKFEWNWLFSCILVLLFAIGFTYYLMNN
;
A
#
# COMPACT_ATOMS: atom_id res chain seq x y z
N MET A 1 -17.84 3.71 0.13
CA MET A 1 -16.68 4.63 0.26
C MET A 1 -16.22 4.96 -1.16
N ASN A 2 -15.88 6.21 -1.48
CA ASN A 2 -15.49 6.59 -2.85
C ASN A 2 -14.11 5.99 -3.19
N THR A 3 -13.94 5.38 -4.37
CA THR A 3 -12.69 4.80 -4.89
C THR A 3 -11.50 5.76 -4.75
N ASN A 4 -11.72 7.07 -4.98
CA ASN A 4 -10.69 8.10 -4.82
C ASN A 4 -10.21 8.20 -3.36
N LYS A 5 -11.14 8.14 -2.41
CA LYS A 5 -10.80 8.19 -0.98
C LYS A 5 -9.99 6.96 -0.58
N LEU A 6 -10.34 5.78 -1.07
CA LEU A 6 -9.61 4.53 -0.81
C LEU A 6 -8.17 4.60 -1.34
N LEU A 7 -7.98 5.11 -2.55
CA LEU A 7 -6.64 5.29 -3.14
C LEU A 7 -5.79 6.30 -2.35
N ILE A 8 -6.38 7.44 -1.98
CA ILE A 8 -5.70 8.45 -1.16
C ILE A 8 -5.31 7.86 0.21
N THR A 9 -6.21 7.14 0.87
CA THR A 9 -5.89 6.49 2.14
C THR A 9 -4.80 5.43 2.00
N SER A 10 -4.82 4.65 0.91
CA SER A 10 -3.79 3.64 0.64
C SER A 10 -2.40 4.28 0.47
N LEU A 11 -2.32 5.35 -0.33
CA LEU A 11 -1.08 6.11 -0.53
C LEU A 11 -0.56 6.73 0.78
N LEU A 12 -1.45 7.34 1.58
CA LEU A 12 -1.06 7.94 2.86
C LEU A 12 -0.54 6.90 3.85
N LEU A 13 -1.22 5.75 3.96
CA LEU A 13 -0.79 4.66 4.84
C LEU A 13 0.56 4.09 4.41
N ALA A 14 0.76 3.87 3.10
CA ALA A 14 2.03 3.41 2.56
C ALA A 14 3.16 4.42 2.80
N PHE A 15 2.89 5.72 2.63
CA PHE A 15 3.85 6.78 2.90
C PHE A 15 4.24 6.86 4.38
N ILE A 16 3.27 6.80 5.30
CA ILE A 16 3.51 6.79 6.74
C ILE A 16 4.34 5.56 7.12
N ALA A 17 3.99 4.37 6.61
CA ALA A 17 4.76 3.17 6.88
C ALA A 17 6.21 3.27 6.36
N GLY A 18 6.40 3.84 5.16
CA GLY A 18 7.73 4.10 4.61
C GLY A 18 8.57 5.05 5.48
N LEU A 19 7.96 6.14 5.97
CA LEU A 19 8.62 7.05 6.92
C LEU A 19 8.99 6.34 8.21
N MET A 20 8.12 5.48 8.74
CA MET A 20 8.40 4.71 9.96
C MET A 20 9.60 3.77 9.80
N VAL A 21 9.68 3.07 8.66
CA VAL A 21 10.84 2.23 8.33
C VAL A 21 12.10 3.09 8.17
N PHE A 22 12.01 4.23 7.50
CA PHE A 22 13.14 5.15 7.33
C PHE A 22 13.66 5.70 8.66
N ILE A 23 12.76 6.10 9.57
CA ILE A 23 13.11 6.55 10.92
C ILE A 23 13.86 5.45 11.66
N LYS A 24 13.40 4.19 11.58
CA LYS A 24 14.09 3.06 12.21
C LYS A 24 15.47 2.79 11.63
N LEU A 25 15.62 2.94 10.31
CA LEU A 25 16.91 2.80 9.61
C LEU A 25 17.88 3.96 9.90
N SER A 26 17.41 5.08 10.44
CA SER A 26 18.29 6.17 10.84
C SER A 26 19.20 5.74 12.00
N HIS A 27 20.47 6.17 11.95
CA HIS A 27 21.56 5.70 12.82
C HIS A 27 21.25 5.82 14.33
N TYR A 28 20.37 6.75 14.71
CA TYR A 28 19.96 7.01 16.09
C TYR A 28 18.99 5.96 16.67
N PHE A 29 18.13 5.37 15.83
CA PHE A 29 17.11 4.40 16.27
C PHE A 29 17.55 2.94 16.12
N TRP A 30 18.67 2.70 15.45
CA TRP A 30 19.21 1.35 15.23
C TRP A 30 19.61 0.66 16.55
N THR A 31 20.07 1.42 17.55
CA THR A 31 20.49 0.89 18.87
C THR A 31 19.33 0.63 19.83
N THR A 32 18.11 1.08 19.50
CA THR A 32 16.94 0.94 20.38
C THR A 32 16.12 -0.30 20.03
N LYS A 33 15.54 -0.98 21.03
CA LYS A 33 14.63 -2.15 20.88
C LYS A 33 13.27 -1.81 20.24
N PHE A 34 13.18 -0.75 19.45
CA PHE A 34 11.96 -0.29 18.76
C PHE A 34 11.56 -1.21 17.59
N ASP A 35 11.50 -2.52 17.80
CA ASP A 35 10.99 -3.48 16.83
C ASP A 35 9.48 -3.32 16.63
N ALA A 36 8.77 -2.84 17.65
CA ALA A 36 7.35 -2.50 17.59
C ALA A 36 7.04 -1.50 16.46
N LEU A 37 7.97 -0.61 16.12
CA LEU A 37 7.81 0.40 15.08
C LEU A 37 7.83 -0.22 13.67
N ILE A 38 8.64 -1.27 13.48
CA ILE A 38 8.68 -2.07 12.26
C ILE A 38 7.40 -2.89 12.13
N TYR A 39 6.98 -3.57 13.19
CA TYR A 39 5.73 -4.35 13.17
C TYR A 39 4.51 -3.46 12.87
N LEU A 40 4.46 -2.26 13.44
CA LEU A 40 3.39 -1.31 13.16
C LEU A 40 3.44 -0.79 11.72
N ALA A 41 4.63 -0.55 11.16
CA ALA A 41 4.78 -0.21 9.75
C ALA A 41 4.27 -1.34 8.83
N ILE A 42 4.58 -2.61 9.14
CA ILE A 42 4.07 -3.77 8.38
C ILE A 42 2.55 -3.82 8.41
N ILE A 43 1.92 -3.63 9.58
CA ILE A 43 0.46 -3.60 9.70
C ILE A 43 -0.14 -2.48 8.85
N LEU A 44 0.45 -1.28 8.87
CA LEU A 44 -0.01 -0.16 8.04
C LEU A 44 0.11 -0.46 6.54
N VAL A 45 1.20 -1.13 6.11
CA VAL A 45 1.35 -1.59 4.72
C VAL A 45 0.24 -2.59 4.35
N LEU A 46 -0.06 -3.55 5.21
CA LEU A 46 -1.15 -4.52 4.95
C LEU A 46 -2.50 -3.83 4.77
N ILE A 47 -2.83 -2.84 5.61
CA ILE A 47 -4.06 -2.05 5.47
C ILE A 47 -4.05 -1.23 4.17
N ALA A 48 -2.90 -0.67 3.79
CA ALA A 48 -2.74 0.05 2.53
C ALA A 48 -3.01 -0.86 1.32
N ILE A 49 -2.49 -2.11 1.34
CA ILE A 49 -2.70 -3.12 0.30
C ILE A 49 -4.19 -3.47 0.19
N LEU A 50 -4.86 -3.76 1.30
CA LEU A 50 -6.30 -4.04 1.34
C LEU A 50 -7.13 -2.88 0.75
N SER A 51 -6.75 -1.64 1.08
CA SER A 51 -7.41 -0.44 0.56
C SER A 51 -7.21 -0.26 -0.95
N ALA A 52 -6.01 -0.56 -1.46
CA ALA A 52 -5.72 -0.53 -2.89
C ALA A 52 -6.48 -1.61 -3.65
N LEU A 53 -6.52 -2.82 -3.11
CA LEU A 53 -7.19 -3.97 -3.70
C LEU A 53 -8.70 -3.75 -3.77
N THR A 54 -9.31 -3.21 -2.71
CA THR A 54 -10.73 -2.85 -2.72
C THR A 54 -11.06 -1.77 -3.74
N ALA A 55 -10.21 -0.74 -3.89
CA ALA A 55 -10.35 0.26 -4.94
C ALA A 55 -10.22 -0.34 -6.35
N PHE A 56 -9.30 -1.29 -6.54
CA PHE A 56 -9.12 -2.01 -7.80
C PHE A 56 -10.34 -2.86 -8.16
N VAL A 57 -10.89 -3.61 -7.21
CA VAL A 57 -12.11 -4.42 -7.44
C VAL A 57 -13.29 -3.51 -7.81
N GLN A 58 -13.50 -2.41 -7.06
CA GLN A 58 -14.60 -1.48 -7.33
C GLN A 58 -14.49 -0.82 -8.71
N SER A 59 -13.31 -0.32 -9.06
CA SER A 59 -13.07 0.28 -10.37
C SER A 59 -13.13 -0.74 -11.51
N SER A 60 -12.76 -2.00 -11.28
CA SER A 60 -12.91 -3.08 -12.27
C SER A 60 -14.38 -3.41 -12.55
N ILE A 61 -15.23 -3.44 -11.52
CA ILE A 61 -16.68 -3.62 -11.67
C ILE A 61 -17.27 -2.44 -12.46
N GLN A 62 -16.82 -1.21 -12.18
CA GLN A 62 -17.29 -0.01 -12.86
C GLN A 62 -16.84 0.03 -14.33
N PHE A 63 -15.59 -0.35 -14.61
CA PHE A 63 -15.08 -0.50 -15.98
C PHE A 63 -15.89 -1.54 -16.77
N TYR A 64 -16.18 -2.69 -16.16
CA TYR A 64 -16.97 -3.75 -16.79
C TYR A 64 -18.41 -3.31 -17.09
N THR A 65 -19.05 -2.59 -16.18
CA THR A 65 -20.45 -2.16 -16.32
C THR A 65 -20.62 -0.99 -17.29
N THR A 66 -19.72 -0.01 -17.25
CA THR A 66 -19.82 1.21 -18.07
C THR A 66 -19.15 1.08 -19.44
N GLN A 67 -18.29 0.07 -19.62
CA GLN A 67 -17.42 -0.12 -20.79
C GLN A 67 -16.59 1.11 -21.16
N LYS A 68 -16.34 1.99 -20.20
CA LYS A 68 -15.52 3.19 -20.36
C LYS A 68 -14.26 3.05 -19.55
N PHE A 69 -13.15 3.50 -20.13
CA PHE A 69 -11.88 3.53 -19.44
C PHE A 69 -11.93 4.48 -18.24
N GLU A 70 -11.46 4.00 -17.09
CA GLU A 70 -11.40 4.78 -15.86
C GLU A 70 -9.96 4.93 -15.37
N TRP A 71 -9.50 6.16 -15.18
CA TRP A 71 -8.18 6.45 -14.64
C TRP A 71 -7.94 5.80 -13.28
N ASN A 72 -8.99 5.74 -12.44
CA ASN A 72 -8.94 5.09 -11.14
C ASN A 72 -8.62 3.60 -11.23
N TRP A 73 -9.10 2.94 -12.28
CA TRP A 73 -8.79 1.53 -12.53
C TRP A 73 -7.30 1.35 -12.85
N LEU A 74 -6.74 2.19 -13.73
CA LEU A 74 -5.31 2.14 -14.06
C LEU A 74 -4.43 2.44 -12.84
N PHE A 75 -4.75 3.50 -12.07
CA PHE A 75 -3.99 3.85 -10.87
C PHE A 75 -4.05 2.77 -9.80
N SER A 76 -5.23 2.20 -9.54
CA SER A 76 -5.38 1.11 -8.57
C SER A 76 -4.65 -0.16 -9.02
N CYS A 77 -4.68 -0.50 -10.31
CA CYS A 77 -3.93 -1.61 -10.87
C CYS A 77 -2.41 -1.46 -10.67
N ILE A 78 -1.86 -0.30 -11.03
CA ILE A 78 -0.42 -0.01 -10.84
C ILE A 78 -0.04 -0.11 -9.36
N LEU A 79 -0.86 0.44 -8.46
CA LEU A 79 -0.58 0.42 -7.02
C LEU A 79 -0.56 -1.02 -6.47
N VAL A 80 -1.53 -1.86 -6.87
CA VAL A 80 -1.59 -3.26 -6.46
C VAL A 80 -0.39 -4.04 -7.01
N LEU A 81 0.03 -3.80 -8.25
CA LEU A 81 1.23 -4.43 -8.83
C LEU A 81 2.50 -4.03 -8.09
N LEU A 82 2.67 -2.76 -7.74
CA LEU A 82 3.81 -2.29 -6.95
C LEU A 82 3.87 -2.98 -5.58
N PHE A 83 2.73 -3.11 -4.89
CA PHE A 83 2.67 -3.85 -3.63
C PHE A 83 2.98 -5.34 -3.82
N ALA A 84 2.48 -5.97 -4.88
CA ALA A 84 2.75 -7.37 -5.18
C ALA A 84 4.26 -7.60 -5.42
N ILE A 85 4.90 -6.74 -6.20
CA ILE A 85 6.35 -6.80 -6.48
C ILE A 85 7.17 -6.61 -5.19
N GLY A 86 6.79 -5.62 -4.37
CA GLY A 86 7.47 -5.39 -3.08
C GLY A 86 7.34 -6.59 -2.14
N PHE A 87 6.15 -7.19 -2.09
CA PHE A 87 5.88 -8.34 -1.24
C PHE A 87 6.58 -9.62 -1.74
N THR A 88 6.58 -9.89 -3.05
CA THR A 88 7.31 -11.04 -3.61
C THR A 88 8.81 -10.90 -3.41
N TYR A 89 9.36 -9.69 -3.58
CA TYR A 89 10.77 -9.42 -3.28
C TYR A 89 11.10 -9.72 -1.82
N TYR A 90 10.24 -9.28 -0.88
CA TYR A 90 10.40 -9.61 0.54
C TYR A 90 10.38 -11.11 0.80
N LEU A 91 9.46 -11.86 0.17
CA LEU A 91 9.36 -13.31 0.34
C LEU A 91 10.52 -14.09 -0.29
N MET A 92 11.09 -13.62 -1.40
CA MET A 92 12.21 -14.32 -2.05
C MET A 92 13.54 -14.13 -1.30
N ASN A 93 13.66 -13.04 -0.54
CA ASN A 93 14.91 -12.63 0.09
C ASN A 93 14.95 -12.93 1.61
N ASN A 94 13.93 -13.60 2.13
CA ASN A 94 13.82 -14.13 3.50
C ASN A 94 13.68 -15.66 3.42
#